data_AF-A0A8S0ZUC6-F1
#
_entry.id   AF-A0A8S0ZUC6-F1
#
_cell.length_a   1.000
_cell.length_b   1.000
_cell.length_c   1.000
_cell.angle_alpha   90.00
_cell.angle_beta   90.00
_cell.angle_gamma   90.00
#
_symmetry.space_group_name_H-M   'P 1'
#
loop_
_entity.id
_entity.type
_entity.pdbx_description
1 polymer ?
#
loop_
_entity_poly.entity_id
_entity_poly.type
_entity_poly.pdbx_seq_one_letter_code
_entity_poly.pdbx_strand_id
1 'polypeptide(L)'
;MSKKKDKKTVLRDFTLDDCANATKAVKTLKKSVLQTDTVEASWDEIQDDLDIVEEIAPDGTKKLVCKQKKSQSVLIKDRPGLEYPEIVWYLISKYVKPEDIATFARINKSAYRATKNKSFWLLLYKRHCEYHPRLPEKLRSDSFKAYGLRQTVIRALFYTYDVFVKRIAQMATQDSTPHLLVNRRCVNVWFCKGLTHWSVYFKLKKIKLHREKNALDFIEELGRIDANPEEDTQVLHVTCKSFQEVPPLMGMTLTSVSMTLAKGFRYHRLTLGFNSAPYTTKGVLPECSVMLDAVVGALVCDWWHPAYPHGEVLLPRQEPPLLKRNFFDEDRS
;
A
#
# COMPACT_ATOMS: atom_id res chain seq x y z
N MET A 1 68.51 -9.82 -4.34
CA MET A 1 68.24 -11.23 -3.96
C MET A 1 66.75 -11.41 -3.74
N SER A 2 66.20 -12.48 -4.31
CA SER A 2 64.80 -12.91 -4.28
C SER A 2 64.14 -12.92 -2.90
N LYS A 3 62.82 -12.67 -2.88
CA LYS A 3 61.82 -13.69 -2.49
C LYS A 3 60.39 -13.28 -2.91
N LYS A 4 59.89 -13.98 -3.93
CA LYS A 4 58.47 -14.17 -4.26
C LYS A 4 57.72 -14.68 -3.01
N LYS A 5 56.49 -14.21 -2.78
CA LYS A 5 55.50 -14.95 -1.98
C LYS A 5 54.16 -14.94 -2.70
N ASP A 6 53.75 -16.15 -3.07
CA ASP A 6 52.53 -16.50 -3.77
C ASP A 6 51.28 -16.03 -3.03
N LYS A 7 50.37 -15.35 -3.74
CA LYS A 7 48.98 -15.22 -3.29
C LYS A 7 48.25 -16.51 -3.68
N LYS A 8 48.15 -17.44 -2.73
CA LYS A 8 47.18 -18.54 -2.81
C LYS A 8 45.77 -17.95 -2.79
N THR A 9 45.07 -18.09 -3.90
CA THR A 9 43.62 -17.95 -4.01
C THR A 9 42.98 -19.08 -3.22
N VAL A 10 42.63 -18.80 -1.96
CA VAL A 10 41.75 -19.68 -1.19
C VAL A 10 40.34 -19.24 -1.51
N LEU A 11 39.62 -20.02 -2.32
CA LEU A 11 38.17 -20.00 -2.37
C LEU A 11 37.68 -20.30 -0.95
N ARG A 12 37.21 -19.26 -0.28
CA ARG A 12 36.53 -19.38 1.02
C ARG A 12 35.07 -19.03 0.75
N ASP A 13 34.18 -19.95 1.05
CA ASP A 13 32.75 -19.72 0.95
C ASP A 13 32.36 -18.58 1.90
N PHE A 14 31.61 -17.63 1.36
CA PHE A 14 31.14 -16.44 2.04
C PHE A 14 30.06 -16.85 3.05
N THR A 15 30.31 -16.67 4.35
CA THR A 15 29.37 -17.12 5.38
C THR A 15 28.52 -15.98 5.92
N LEU A 16 27.34 -16.31 6.45
CA LEU A 16 26.40 -15.33 7.01
C LEU A 16 27.02 -14.49 8.16
N ASP A 17 28.02 -15.04 8.85
CA ASP A 17 28.73 -14.40 9.96
C ASP A 17 29.61 -13.22 9.50
N ASP A 18 30.08 -13.26 8.25
CA ASP A 18 30.85 -12.18 7.62
C ASP A 18 30.00 -10.93 7.35
N CYS A 19 28.67 -11.08 7.24
CA CYS A 19 27.73 -9.97 7.07
C CYS A 19 27.25 -9.38 8.40
N ALA A 20 27.21 -10.16 9.48
CA ALA A 20 26.63 -9.74 10.75
C ALA A 20 27.55 -8.82 11.57
N ASN A 21 28.88 -8.95 11.40
CA ASN A 21 29.89 -8.21 12.18
C ASN A 21 30.77 -7.26 11.35
N ALA A 22 30.36 -6.92 10.12
CA ALA A 22 31.14 -6.02 9.26
C ALA A 22 31.07 -4.57 9.78
N THR A 23 32.19 -4.07 10.31
CA THR A 23 32.27 -2.72 10.89
C THR A 23 32.19 -1.58 9.86
N LYS A 24 32.18 -1.87 8.55
CA LYS A 24 31.86 -0.92 7.46
C LYS A 24 31.22 -1.62 6.25
N ALA A 25 30.29 -0.93 5.58
CA ALA A 25 29.53 -1.45 4.44
C ALA A 25 30.41 -1.70 3.19
N VAL A 26 30.40 -2.95 2.70
CA VAL A 26 31.16 -3.37 1.51
C VAL A 26 30.41 -2.96 0.24
N LYS A 27 31.10 -2.22 -0.65
CA LYS A 27 30.60 -1.89 -2.00
C LYS A 27 30.66 -3.14 -2.89
N THR A 28 29.56 -3.39 -3.62
CA THR A 28 29.30 -4.57 -4.45
C THR A 28 30.41 -4.88 -5.47
N LEU A 29 30.89 -6.12 -5.47
CA LEU A 29 31.83 -6.66 -6.47
C LEU A 29 31.09 -7.25 -7.68
N LYS A 30 31.67 -7.05 -8.87
CA LYS A 30 31.16 -7.46 -10.18
C LYS A 30 31.15 -8.98 -10.36
N LYS A 31 30.08 -9.50 -10.97
CA LYS A 31 29.87 -10.90 -11.35
C LYS A 31 30.75 -11.27 -12.56
N SER A 32 31.55 -12.34 -12.45
CA SER A 32 32.30 -12.93 -13.56
C SER A 32 31.41 -13.88 -14.37
N VAL A 33 31.56 -13.80 -15.69
CA VAL A 33 30.84 -14.56 -16.73
C VAL A 33 31.39 -15.98 -16.82
N LEU A 34 30.51 -16.98 -16.98
CA LEU A 34 30.83 -18.29 -17.53
C LEU A 34 29.84 -18.58 -18.68
N GLN A 35 30.37 -18.91 -19.85
CA GLN A 35 29.65 -19.30 -21.07
C GLN A 35 29.41 -20.81 -21.09
N THR A 36 28.25 -21.28 -21.58
CA THR A 36 28.16 -22.28 -22.67
C THR A 36 26.73 -22.37 -23.24
N ASP A 37 26.61 -21.97 -24.51
CA ASP A 37 25.97 -22.58 -25.68
C ASP A 37 24.50 -23.06 -25.79
N THR A 38 23.94 -22.59 -26.92
CA THR A 38 22.98 -23.18 -27.89
C THR A 38 21.46 -22.90 -27.81
N VAL A 39 21.06 -21.95 -28.67
CA VAL A 39 19.94 -21.90 -29.64
C VAL A 39 18.48 -21.86 -29.13
N GLU A 40 17.88 -20.68 -29.24
CA GLU A 40 16.71 -20.40 -30.10
C GLU A 40 16.54 -18.87 -30.20
N ALA A 41 16.76 -18.30 -31.39
CA ALA A 41 16.80 -16.85 -31.59
C ALA A 41 15.38 -16.26 -31.53
N SER A 42 15.10 -15.57 -30.41
CA SER A 42 13.95 -14.68 -30.20
C SER A 42 14.12 -13.41 -31.04
N TRP A 43 13.01 -12.73 -31.35
CA TRP A 43 12.92 -11.44 -32.04
C TRP A 43 13.74 -10.28 -31.40
N ASP A 44 14.48 -10.55 -30.32
CA ASP A 44 15.35 -9.62 -29.60
C ASP A 44 16.77 -9.47 -30.19
N GLU A 45 17.14 -10.23 -31.23
CA GLU A 45 18.51 -10.19 -31.81
C GLU A 45 18.69 -9.24 -33.01
N ILE A 46 17.63 -8.56 -33.46
CA ILE A 46 17.79 -7.50 -34.47
C ILE A 46 18.19 -6.21 -33.73
N GLN A 47 19.49 -5.99 -33.61
CA GLN A 47 20.06 -4.74 -33.10
C GLN A 47 20.22 -3.76 -34.28
N ASP A 48 19.57 -2.60 -34.17
CA ASP A 48 19.38 -1.55 -35.19
C ASP A 48 20.67 -0.82 -35.68
N ASP A 49 21.88 -1.38 -35.54
CA ASP A 49 23.14 -0.67 -35.81
C ASP A 49 24.18 -1.55 -36.56
N LEU A 50 23.86 -2.05 -37.76
CA LEU A 50 24.83 -2.68 -38.67
C LEU A 50 25.00 -1.86 -39.96
N ASP A 51 26.17 -1.22 -40.13
CA ASP A 51 26.59 -0.67 -41.43
C ASP A 51 27.08 -1.82 -42.33
N ILE A 52 26.35 -2.10 -43.40
CA ILE A 52 26.71 -3.09 -44.43
C ILE A 52 27.56 -2.39 -45.49
N VAL A 53 28.82 -2.82 -45.67
CA VAL A 53 29.71 -2.32 -46.73
C VAL A 53 30.08 -3.45 -47.68
N GLU A 54 29.93 -3.22 -48.99
CA GLU A 54 30.38 -4.12 -50.05
C GLU A 54 31.89 -3.94 -50.30
N GLU A 55 32.70 -4.98 -50.05
CA GLU A 55 34.07 -5.05 -50.55
C GLU A 55 34.15 -6.05 -51.70
N ILE A 56 34.71 -5.61 -52.83
CA ILE A 56 34.91 -6.43 -54.03
C ILE A 56 36.30 -7.07 -53.92
N ALA A 57 36.35 -8.42 -53.91
CA ALA A 57 37.62 -9.14 -53.98
C ALA A 57 38.26 -8.98 -55.37
N PRO A 58 39.60 -9.11 -55.52
CA PRO A 58 40.30 -8.92 -56.80
C PRO A 58 39.82 -9.86 -57.92
N ASP A 59 39.06 -10.91 -57.59
CA ASP A 59 38.54 -11.92 -58.53
C ASP A 59 37.09 -11.62 -58.95
N GLY A 60 36.60 -10.38 -58.75
CA GLY A 60 35.29 -9.90 -59.24
C GLY A 60 34.06 -10.42 -58.50
N THR A 61 34.23 -11.25 -57.46
CA THR A 61 33.11 -11.77 -56.67
C THR A 61 32.80 -10.84 -55.49
N LYS A 62 31.54 -10.39 -55.38
CA LYS A 62 31.06 -9.48 -54.32
C LYS A 62 30.84 -10.25 -53.03
N LYS A 63 31.40 -9.79 -51.90
CA LYS A 63 31.22 -10.41 -50.59
C LYS A 63 30.80 -9.34 -49.57
N LEU A 64 29.66 -9.53 -48.92
CA LEU A 64 29.16 -8.66 -47.87
C LEU A 64 29.87 -9.01 -46.56
N VAL A 65 30.57 -8.05 -45.95
CA VAL A 65 31.28 -8.27 -44.68
C VAL A 65 30.78 -7.28 -43.64
N CYS A 66 30.17 -7.80 -42.56
CA CYS A 66 29.83 -7.00 -41.39
C CYS A 66 31.08 -6.76 -40.54
N LYS A 67 31.54 -5.50 -40.45
CA LYS A 67 32.63 -5.09 -39.55
C LYS A 67 32.02 -4.51 -38.27
N GLN A 68 32.25 -5.16 -37.13
CA GLN A 68 31.89 -4.61 -35.83
C GLN A 68 32.73 -3.35 -35.55
N LYS A 69 32.09 -2.20 -35.31
CA LYS A 69 32.77 -1.04 -34.71
C LYS A 69 33.26 -1.47 -33.32
N LYS A 70 34.58 -1.41 -33.09
CA LYS A 70 35.18 -1.57 -31.76
C LYS A 70 34.50 -0.57 -30.82
N SER A 71 33.64 -1.07 -29.93
CA SER A 71 32.97 -0.24 -28.95
C SER A 71 34.02 0.27 -27.96
N GLN A 72 34.33 1.55 -28.07
CA GLN A 72 34.85 2.29 -26.94
C GLN A 72 33.80 2.13 -25.83
N SER A 73 34.16 1.47 -24.75
CA SER A 73 33.29 1.26 -23.58
C SER A 73 33.03 2.60 -22.92
N VAL A 74 32.16 3.41 -23.50
CA VAL A 74 31.60 4.60 -22.86
C VAL A 74 30.73 4.07 -21.73
N LEU A 75 31.07 4.46 -20.50
CA LEU A 75 30.23 4.29 -19.32
C LEU A 75 28.77 4.62 -19.69
N ILE A 76 27.87 3.63 -19.58
CA ILE A 76 26.41 3.76 -19.82
C ILE A 76 25.76 4.83 -18.90
N LYS A 77 26.53 5.48 -18.02
CA LYS A 77 26.05 6.47 -17.05
C LYS A 77 25.63 7.80 -17.68
N ASP A 78 26.11 8.15 -18.87
CA ASP A 78 25.94 9.51 -19.43
C ASP A 78 25.22 9.57 -20.80
N ARG A 79 24.45 8.54 -21.19
CA ARG A 79 23.52 8.72 -22.31
C ARG A 79 22.27 9.43 -21.78
N PRO A 80 21.99 10.68 -22.16
CA PRO A 80 20.68 11.27 -21.88
C PRO A 80 19.64 10.36 -22.53
N GLY A 81 18.74 9.81 -21.73
CA GLY A 81 17.65 9.00 -22.26
C GLY A 81 16.82 9.82 -23.25
N LEU A 82 16.24 9.16 -24.26
CA LEU A 82 15.31 9.81 -25.18
C LEU A 82 14.06 10.25 -24.40
N GLU A 83 13.79 11.55 -24.37
CA GLU A 83 12.58 12.09 -23.75
C GLU A 83 11.44 12.09 -24.78
N TYR A 84 10.54 11.11 -24.65
CA TYR A 84 9.34 11.06 -25.48
C TYR A 84 8.35 12.16 -25.09
N PRO A 85 7.64 12.76 -26.05
CA PRO A 85 6.58 13.72 -25.79
C PRO A 85 5.51 13.20 -24.82
N GLU A 86 4.95 14.09 -24.00
CA GLU A 86 3.95 13.75 -22.97
C GLU A 86 2.72 13.01 -23.53
N ILE A 87 2.34 13.30 -24.78
CA ILE A 87 1.22 12.64 -25.47
C ILE A 87 1.41 11.12 -25.59
N VAL A 88 2.65 10.64 -25.76
CA VAL A 88 2.95 9.20 -25.85
C VAL A 88 2.58 8.52 -24.53
N TRP A 89 2.97 9.12 -23.40
CA TRP A 89 2.63 8.63 -22.07
C TRP A 89 1.13 8.67 -21.80
N TYR A 90 0.42 9.70 -22.28
CA TYR A 90 -1.03 9.74 -22.20
C TYR A 90 -1.69 8.60 -22.98
N LEU A 91 -1.22 8.30 -24.20
CA LEU A 91 -1.74 7.19 -25.01
C LEU A 91 -1.47 5.83 -24.34
N ILE A 92 -0.25 5.61 -23.83
CA ILE A 92 0.11 4.39 -23.09
C ILE A 92 -0.73 4.24 -21.83
N SER A 93 -0.96 5.34 -21.09
CA SER A 93 -1.70 5.32 -19.83
C SER A 93 -3.10 4.70 -19.96
N LYS A 94 -3.71 4.80 -21.15
CA LYS A 94 -5.01 4.20 -21.44
C LYS A 94 -5.00 2.68 -21.33
N TYR A 95 -3.85 2.02 -21.46
CA TYR A 95 -3.74 0.55 -21.48
C TYR A 95 -3.11 -0.02 -20.21
N VAL A 96 -2.74 0.83 -19.26
CA VAL A 96 -2.16 0.42 -17.98
C VAL A 96 -3.20 -0.31 -17.13
N LYS A 97 -2.82 -1.46 -16.58
CA LYS A 97 -3.67 -2.24 -15.68
C LYS A 97 -3.68 -1.63 -14.26
N PRO A 98 -4.74 -1.84 -13.46
CA PRO A 98 -4.82 -1.34 -12.09
C PRO A 98 -3.60 -1.62 -11.20
N GLU A 99 -3.01 -2.80 -11.29
CA GLU A 99 -1.84 -3.25 -10.53
C GLU A 99 -0.53 -2.56 -10.96
N ASP A 100 -0.46 -2.09 -12.21
CA ASP A 100 0.74 -1.54 -12.82
C ASP A 100 0.80 0.00 -12.74
N ILE A 101 -0.23 0.66 -12.20
CA ILE A 101 -0.31 2.13 -12.13
C ILE A 101 0.90 2.71 -11.39
N ALA A 102 1.31 2.09 -10.29
CA ALA A 102 2.46 2.55 -9.51
C ALA A 102 3.77 2.37 -10.29
N THR A 103 3.93 1.26 -11.01
CA THR A 103 5.10 0.99 -11.86
C THR A 103 5.16 2.00 -13.00
N PHE A 104 4.04 2.22 -13.70
CA PHE A 104 3.92 3.20 -14.76
C PHE A 104 4.26 4.62 -14.28
N ALA A 105 3.70 5.05 -13.16
CA ALA A 105 3.96 6.36 -12.57
C ALA A 105 5.44 6.58 -12.19
N ARG A 106 6.19 5.50 -11.93
CA ARG A 106 7.61 5.55 -11.56
C ARG A 106 8.57 5.61 -12.75
N ILE A 107 8.08 5.42 -13.97
CA ILE A 107 8.93 5.44 -15.17
C ILE A 107 9.57 6.83 -15.33
N ASN A 108 8.76 7.88 -15.35
CA ASN A 108 9.22 9.27 -15.45
C ASN A 108 8.13 10.27 -15.02
N LYS A 109 8.46 11.57 -15.09
CA LYS A 109 7.57 12.67 -14.72
C LYS A 109 6.30 12.74 -15.57
N SER A 110 6.39 12.47 -16.88
CA SER A 110 5.24 12.50 -17.80
C SER A 110 4.25 11.38 -17.52
N ALA A 111 4.75 10.16 -17.26
CA ALA A 111 3.93 9.03 -16.82
C ALA A 111 3.25 9.32 -15.47
N TYR A 112 3.99 9.90 -14.52
CA TYR A 112 3.43 10.36 -13.24
C TYR A 112 2.30 11.38 -13.45
N ARG A 113 2.52 12.41 -14.27
CA ARG A 113 1.51 13.43 -14.62
C ARG A 113 0.26 12.81 -15.25
N ALA A 114 0.42 11.82 -16.14
CA ALA A 114 -0.72 11.12 -16.71
C ALA A 114 -1.62 10.47 -15.63
N THR A 115 -1.04 9.90 -14.57
CA THR A 115 -1.81 9.34 -13.44
C THR A 115 -2.47 10.38 -12.53
N LYS A 116 -2.12 11.66 -12.66
CA LYS A 116 -2.75 12.78 -11.94
C LYS A 116 -3.97 13.35 -12.67
N ASN A 117 -4.27 12.88 -13.88
CA ASN A 117 -5.39 13.39 -14.66
C ASN A 117 -6.72 12.72 -14.29
N LYS A 118 -7.80 13.51 -14.28
CA LYS A 118 -9.17 13.01 -14.06
C LYS A 118 -9.57 11.94 -15.09
N SER A 119 -9.24 12.19 -16.36
CA SER A 119 -9.60 11.30 -17.48
C SER A 119 -9.00 9.91 -17.34
N PHE A 120 -7.78 9.80 -16.79
CA PHE A 120 -7.12 8.52 -16.53
C PHE A 120 -7.97 7.65 -15.58
N TRP A 121 -8.38 8.20 -14.43
CA TRP A 121 -9.18 7.47 -13.44
C TRP A 121 -10.60 7.17 -13.92
N LEU A 122 -11.23 8.10 -14.65
CA LEU A 122 -12.54 7.85 -15.25
C LEU A 122 -12.48 6.71 -16.27
N LEU A 123 -11.48 6.69 -17.14
CA LEU A 123 -11.32 5.61 -18.12
C LEU A 123 -11.12 4.25 -17.44
N LEU A 124 -10.31 4.23 -16.38
CA LEU A 124 -10.07 3.01 -15.59
C LEU A 124 -11.36 2.50 -14.94
N TYR A 125 -12.17 3.39 -14.36
CA TYR A 125 -13.47 3.06 -13.80
C TYR A 125 -14.43 2.51 -14.86
N LYS A 126 -14.55 3.18 -16.01
CA LYS A 126 -15.41 2.73 -17.12
C LYS A 126 -15.06 1.33 -17.60
N ARG A 127 -13.76 1.03 -17.70
CA ARG A 127 -13.28 -0.27 -18.18
C ARG A 127 -13.54 -1.41 -17.19
N HIS A 128 -13.35 -1.17 -15.89
CA HIS A 128 -13.27 -2.25 -14.90
C HIS A 128 -14.38 -2.26 -13.84
N CYS A 129 -15.17 -1.18 -13.72
CA CYS A 129 -16.08 -1.00 -12.59
C CYS A 129 -17.54 -0.74 -13.02
N GLU A 130 -17.78 0.13 -14.01
CA GLU A 130 -19.08 0.77 -14.28
C GLU A 130 -20.28 -0.19 -14.32
N TYR A 131 -20.15 -1.33 -14.98
CA TYR A 131 -21.23 -2.31 -15.14
C TYR A 131 -21.06 -3.58 -14.29
N HIS A 132 -20.15 -3.58 -13.32
CA HIS A 132 -19.83 -4.78 -12.57
C HIS A 132 -20.89 -5.05 -11.48
N PRO A 133 -21.45 -6.27 -11.38
CA PRO A 133 -22.58 -6.58 -10.49
C PRO A 133 -22.25 -6.43 -9.00
N ARG A 134 -20.99 -6.67 -8.61
CA ARG A 134 -20.54 -6.54 -7.21
C ARG A 134 -20.28 -5.10 -6.77
N LEU A 135 -20.38 -4.12 -7.67
CA LEU A 135 -20.07 -2.73 -7.33
C LEU A 135 -21.21 -2.16 -6.45
N PRO A 136 -20.92 -1.64 -5.24
CA PRO A 136 -21.94 -1.00 -4.41
C PRO A 136 -22.55 0.23 -5.07
N GLU A 137 -23.84 0.46 -4.85
CA GLU A 137 -24.59 1.59 -5.43
C GLU A 137 -23.95 2.95 -5.12
N LYS A 138 -23.44 3.14 -3.90
CA LYS A 138 -22.71 4.37 -3.50
C LYS A 138 -21.48 4.68 -4.36
N LEU A 139 -20.89 3.67 -4.99
CA LEU A 139 -19.73 3.81 -5.89
C LEU A 139 -20.15 3.86 -7.36
N ARG A 140 -21.40 3.53 -7.68
CA ARG A 140 -22.05 3.74 -8.99
C ARG A 140 -22.54 5.19 -9.06
N SER A 141 -21.63 6.16 -9.03
CA SER A 141 -22.05 7.56 -9.15
C SER A 141 -22.11 8.00 -10.61
N ASP A 142 -23.24 8.56 -11.01
CA ASP A 142 -23.43 9.23 -12.32
C ASP A 142 -22.66 10.56 -12.42
N SER A 143 -22.24 11.13 -11.27
CA SER A 143 -21.52 12.41 -11.21
C SER A 143 -20.24 12.29 -10.38
N PHE A 144 -19.17 11.82 -11.02
CA PHE A 144 -17.84 11.82 -10.44
C PHE A 144 -17.38 13.25 -10.11
N LYS A 145 -17.57 13.63 -8.83
CA LYS A 145 -16.93 14.80 -8.23
C LYS A 145 -15.42 14.70 -8.47
N ALA A 146 -14.80 15.83 -8.79
CA ALA A 146 -13.35 15.87 -8.95
C ALA A 146 -12.67 15.47 -7.64
N TYR A 147 -13.12 16.02 -6.51
CA TYR A 147 -12.62 15.70 -5.17
C TYR A 147 -12.62 14.20 -4.86
N GLY A 148 -11.45 13.63 -4.61
CA GLY A 148 -11.30 12.24 -4.18
C GLY A 148 -11.71 11.19 -5.22
N LEU A 149 -11.74 11.56 -6.51
CA LEU A 149 -12.05 10.63 -7.61
C LEU A 149 -11.14 9.41 -7.57
N ARG A 150 -9.83 9.61 -7.41
CA ARG A 150 -8.84 8.53 -7.39
C ARG A 150 -9.19 7.50 -6.32
N GLN A 151 -9.55 7.95 -5.12
CA GLN A 151 -9.90 7.11 -3.98
C GLN A 151 -11.18 6.32 -4.27
N THR A 152 -12.17 6.98 -4.88
CA THR A 152 -13.43 6.36 -5.29
C THR A 152 -13.19 5.22 -6.28
N VAL A 153 -12.36 5.48 -7.30
CA VAL A 153 -12.01 4.47 -8.31
C VAL A 153 -11.19 3.33 -7.71
N ILE A 154 -10.20 3.63 -6.86
CA ILE A 154 -9.41 2.60 -6.15
C ILE A 154 -10.33 1.69 -5.34
N ARG A 155 -11.28 2.26 -4.58
CA ARG A 155 -12.25 1.50 -3.81
C ARG A 155 -13.12 0.62 -4.72
N ALA A 156 -13.64 1.16 -5.82
CA ALA A 156 -14.41 0.40 -6.79
C ALA A 156 -13.63 -0.80 -7.34
N LEU A 157 -12.34 -0.61 -7.67
CA LEU A 157 -11.49 -1.69 -8.18
C LEU A 157 -11.32 -2.84 -7.18
N PHE A 158 -11.30 -2.58 -5.86
CA PHE A 158 -11.26 -3.65 -4.86
C PHE A 158 -12.56 -4.47 -4.77
N TYR A 159 -13.66 -4.01 -5.36
CA TYR A 159 -14.90 -4.78 -5.51
C TYR A 159 -14.98 -5.54 -6.84
N THR A 160 -14.41 -4.99 -7.91
CA THR A 160 -14.71 -5.41 -9.29
C THR A 160 -13.52 -6.03 -10.02
N TYR A 161 -12.29 -5.69 -9.63
CA TYR A 161 -11.09 -6.15 -10.33
C TYR A 161 -10.54 -7.44 -9.70
N ASP A 162 -10.58 -8.54 -10.45
CA ASP A 162 -10.30 -9.88 -9.94
C ASP A 162 -8.94 -10.03 -9.25
N VAL A 163 -7.89 -9.38 -9.76
CA VAL A 163 -6.54 -9.45 -9.15
C VAL A 163 -6.58 -8.88 -7.72
N PHE A 164 -7.32 -7.79 -7.51
CA PHE A 164 -7.44 -7.15 -6.20
C PHE A 164 -8.37 -7.93 -5.28
N VAL A 165 -9.47 -8.45 -5.80
CA VAL A 165 -10.39 -9.32 -5.04
C VAL A 165 -9.68 -10.58 -4.56
N LYS A 166 -8.91 -11.25 -5.43
CA LYS A 166 -8.11 -12.43 -5.07
C LYS A 166 -7.04 -12.09 -4.03
N ARG A 167 -6.37 -10.93 -4.17
CA ARG A 167 -5.39 -10.47 -3.20
C ARG A 167 -6.00 -10.29 -1.80
N ILE A 168 -7.19 -9.68 -1.71
CA ILE A 168 -7.91 -9.56 -0.43
C ILE A 168 -8.26 -10.93 0.13
N ALA A 169 -8.80 -11.84 -0.69
CA ALA A 169 -9.16 -13.18 -0.24
C ALA A 169 -7.93 -13.95 0.31
N GLN A 170 -6.77 -13.80 -0.34
CA GLN A 170 -5.50 -14.35 0.16
C GLN A 170 -5.07 -13.69 1.47
N MET A 171 -5.14 -12.36 1.58
CA MET A 171 -4.81 -11.65 2.82
C MET A 171 -5.73 -12.01 3.97
N ALA A 172 -7.01 -12.31 3.72
CA ALA A 172 -7.96 -12.72 4.76
C ALA A 172 -7.62 -14.10 5.37
N THR A 173 -6.84 -14.93 4.68
CA THR A 173 -6.32 -16.20 5.24
C THR A 173 -5.09 -16.01 6.11
N GLN A 174 -4.44 -14.85 6.03
CA GLN A 174 -3.33 -14.50 6.91
C GLN A 174 -3.89 -13.88 8.18
N ASP A 175 -3.30 -14.22 9.33
CA ASP A 175 -3.70 -13.64 10.60
C ASP A 175 -3.64 -12.13 10.52
N SER A 176 -4.78 -11.49 10.81
CA SER A 176 -4.80 -10.04 10.97
C SER A 176 -3.79 -9.68 12.07
N THR A 177 -3.06 -8.59 11.86
CA THR A 177 -2.06 -8.11 12.83
C THR A 177 -2.55 -6.85 13.57
N PRO A 178 -3.54 -6.95 14.47
CA PRO A 178 -4.04 -5.82 15.27
C PRO A 178 -2.94 -5.05 16.03
N HIS A 179 -1.83 -5.69 16.37
CA HIS A 179 -0.71 -5.05 17.07
C HIS A 179 -0.05 -3.91 16.26
N LEU A 180 -0.19 -3.89 14.92
CA LEU A 180 0.30 -2.79 14.06
C LEU A 180 -0.52 -1.49 14.21
N LEU A 181 -1.61 -1.54 14.97
CA LEU A 181 -2.46 -0.38 15.24
C LEU A 181 -2.00 0.42 16.46
N VAL A 182 -1.05 -0.09 17.25
CA VAL A 182 -0.43 0.65 18.35
C VAL A 182 0.16 1.97 17.85
N ASN A 183 0.16 3.01 18.68
CA ASN A 183 0.55 4.39 18.33
C ASN A 183 -0.39 5.10 17.35
N ARG A 184 -1.67 4.71 17.32
CA ARG A 184 -2.69 5.41 16.52
C ARG A 184 -3.74 6.03 17.43
N ARG A 185 -4.22 7.20 17.03
CA ARG A 185 -5.29 7.91 17.73
C ARG A 185 -6.64 7.33 17.35
N CYS A 186 -7.46 7.03 18.35
CA CYS A 186 -8.85 6.68 18.19
C CYS A 186 -9.64 7.89 17.71
N VAL A 187 -10.21 7.77 16.52
CA VAL A 187 -11.04 8.80 15.89
C VAL A 187 -12.51 8.56 16.22
N ASN A 188 -12.94 7.31 16.20
CA ASN A 188 -14.32 6.94 16.47
C ASN A 188 -14.42 5.47 16.88
N VAL A 189 -15.45 5.14 17.65
CA VAL A 189 -15.85 3.77 17.99
C VAL A 189 -17.35 3.63 17.77
N TRP A 190 -17.76 2.56 17.11
CA TRP A 190 -19.18 2.22 16.96
C TRP A 190 -19.35 0.71 16.97
N PHE A 191 -20.57 0.24 17.20
CA PHE A 191 -20.85 -1.19 17.29
C PHE A 191 -22.28 -1.49 16.86
N CYS A 192 -22.51 -2.58 16.15
CA CYS A 192 -23.87 -3.00 15.76
C CYS A 192 -24.16 -4.42 16.26
N LYS A 193 -25.41 -4.63 16.68
CA LYS A 193 -25.93 -5.95 17.06
C LYS A 193 -26.40 -6.68 15.80
N GLY A 194 -25.74 -7.79 15.47
CA GLY A 194 -26.22 -8.73 14.48
C GLY A 194 -27.21 -9.74 15.09
N LEU A 195 -27.64 -10.70 14.28
CA LEU A 195 -28.55 -11.77 14.74
C LEU A 195 -27.90 -12.67 15.81
N THR A 196 -26.60 -12.94 15.67
CA THR A 196 -25.87 -13.92 16.49
C THR A 196 -24.60 -13.37 17.14
N HIS A 197 -24.08 -12.26 16.62
CA HIS A 197 -22.81 -11.68 17.06
C HIS A 197 -22.91 -10.15 17.06
N TRP A 198 -22.05 -9.52 17.86
CA TRP A 198 -21.81 -8.09 17.85
C TRP A 198 -20.62 -7.78 16.97
N SER A 199 -20.71 -6.69 16.22
CA SER A 199 -19.61 -6.15 15.42
C SER A 199 -19.17 -4.82 16.03
N VAL A 200 -17.96 -4.76 16.55
CA VAL A 200 -17.37 -3.57 17.18
C VAL A 200 -16.28 -3.03 16.27
N TYR A 201 -16.26 -1.72 16.06
CA TYR A 201 -15.35 -1.05 15.15
C TYR A 201 -14.58 0.04 15.85
N PHE A 202 -13.25 0.03 15.71
CA PHE A 202 -12.38 1.09 16.20
C PHE A 202 -11.69 1.75 15.00
N LYS A 203 -12.05 3.01 14.71
CA LYS A 203 -11.38 3.81 13.68
C LYS A 203 -10.16 4.49 14.27
N LEU A 204 -8.99 4.13 13.75
CA LEU A 204 -7.69 4.53 14.28
C LEU A 204 -6.89 5.24 13.18
N LYS A 205 -6.32 6.40 13.50
CA LYS A 205 -5.55 7.22 12.57
C LYS A 205 -4.11 7.38 13.03
N LYS A 206 -3.15 7.27 12.10
CA LYS A 206 -1.74 7.56 12.44
C LYS A 206 -1.60 9.01 12.88
N ILE A 207 -0.78 9.21 13.90
CA ILE A 207 -0.47 10.54 14.43
C ILE A 207 0.63 11.12 13.52
N LYS A 208 0.31 12.19 12.79
CA LYS A 208 1.29 12.92 11.95
C LYS A 208 1.97 13.97 12.83
N LEU A 209 3.30 13.87 12.97
CA LEU A 209 4.09 14.76 13.85
C LEU A 209 4.18 16.19 13.31
N HIS A 210 4.10 16.35 12.00
CA HIS A 210 4.06 17.64 11.32
C HIS A 210 3.02 17.58 10.20
N ARG A 211 2.04 18.48 10.25
CA ARG A 211 1.30 18.88 9.06
C ARG A 211 1.67 20.34 8.86
N GLU A 212 2.70 20.58 8.06
CA GLU A 212 2.84 21.90 7.43
C GLU A 212 1.56 22.12 6.65
N LYS A 213 0.65 22.92 7.22
CA LYS A 213 -0.50 23.40 6.49
C LYS A 213 0.04 24.41 5.50
N ASN A 214 0.49 23.93 4.34
CA ASN A 214 0.43 24.78 3.16
C ASN A 214 -1.05 25.10 2.99
N ALA A 215 -1.40 26.34 3.28
CA ALA A 215 -2.74 26.87 3.10
C ALA A 215 -2.99 26.95 1.59
N LEU A 216 -3.25 25.80 0.97
CA LEU A 216 -3.84 25.75 -0.35
C LEU A 216 -5.21 26.42 -0.26
N ASP A 217 -5.56 27.16 -1.30
CA ASP A 217 -6.89 27.74 -1.42
C ASP A 217 -7.94 26.62 -1.32
N PHE A 218 -9.03 26.86 -0.59
CA PHE A 218 -10.08 25.87 -0.34
C PHE A 218 -10.68 25.37 -1.66
N ILE A 219 -10.77 26.25 -2.66
CA ILE A 219 -11.26 25.93 -4.01
C ILE A 219 -10.29 24.97 -4.73
N GLU A 220 -8.98 25.21 -4.63
CA GLU A 220 -7.96 24.33 -5.21
C GLU A 220 -7.99 22.94 -4.56
N GLU A 221 -8.12 22.88 -3.23
CA GLU A 221 -8.22 21.62 -2.49
C GLU A 221 -9.48 20.83 -2.90
N LEU A 222 -10.61 21.49 -3.14
CA LEU A 222 -11.85 20.84 -3.60
C LEU A 222 -11.73 20.29 -5.03
N GLY A 223 -10.82 20.81 -5.84
CA GLY A 223 -10.52 20.32 -7.19
C GLY A 223 -9.65 19.05 -7.23
N ARG A 224 -9.05 18.64 -6.11
CA ARG A 224 -8.05 17.58 -6.10
C ARG A 224 -8.64 16.18 -6.27
N ILE A 225 -8.25 15.54 -7.37
CA ILE A 225 -8.62 14.15 -7.62
C ILE A 225 -8.00 13.15 -6.65
N ASP A 226 -6.91 13.53 -6.00
CA ASP A 226 -6.13 12.67 -5.11
C ASP A 226 -6.36 12.97 -3.63
N ALA A 227 -7.32 13.84 -3.29
CA ALA A 227 -7.67 14.13 -1.92
C ALA A 227 -8.25 12.88 -1.22
N ASN A 228 -7.68 12.51 -0.07
CA ASN A 228 -8.14 11.39 0.73
C ASN A 228 -8.33 11.78 2.21
N PRO A 229 -9.57 12.04 2.66
CA PRO A 229 -9.82 12.33 4.08
C PRO A 229 -9.50 11.15 5.00
N GLU A 230 -9.60 9.93 4.47
CA GLU A 230 -9.34 8.67 5.16
C GLU A 230 -7.87 8.23 5.06
N GLU A 231 -6.99 9.08 4.55
CA GLU A 231 -5.55 8.80 4.51
C GLU A 231 -5.02 8.49 5.91
N ASP A 232 -4.14 7.47 5.99
CA ASP A 232 -3.55 6.95 7.22
C ASP A 232 -4.55 6.46 8.27
N THR A 233 -5.78 6.19 7.86
CA THR A 233 -6.84 5.67 8.71
C THR A 233 -7.06 4.18 8.43
N GLN A 234 -7.22 3.43 9.51
CA GLN A 234 -7.55 2.01 9.48
C GLN A 234 -8.68 1.74 10.48
N VAL A 235 -9.48 0.71 10.20
CA VAL A 235 -10.55 0.27 11.10
C VAL A 235 -10.23 -1.13 11.59
N LEU A 236 -10.18 -1.30 12.91
CA LEU A 236 -10.21 -2.60 13.55
C LEU A 236 -11.66 -3.03 13.70
N HIS A 237 -12.07 -4.02 12.93
CA HIS A 237 -13.37 -4.67 13.05
C HIS A 237 -13.22 -5.93 13.89
N VAL A 238 -13.99 -6.04 14.97
CA VAL A 238 -13.98 -7.17 15.91
C VAL A 238 -15.38 -7.76 15.95
N THR A 239 -15.48 -9.07 15.74
CA THR A 239 -16.73 -9.82 15.86
C THR A 239 -16.69 -10.63 17.15
N CYS A 240 -17.65 -10.42 18.05
CA CYS A 240 -17.71 -11.10 19.35
C CYS A 240 -19.13 -11.56 19.70
N LYS A 241 -19.26 -12.61 20.53
CA LYS A 241 -20.59 -13.10 20.99
C LYS A 241 -21.16 -12.27 22.13
N SER A 242 -20.29 -11.73 22.97
CA SER A 242 -20.65 -10.90 24.12
C SER A 242 -20.13 -9.48 23.88
N PHE A 243 -20.96 -8.48 24.13
CA PHE A 243 -20.58 -7.08 24.05
C PHE A 243 -20.82 -6.41 25.41
N GLN A 244 -19.86 -5.59 25.80
CA GLN A 244 -19.96 -4.70 26.95
C GLN A 244 -19.75 -3.27 26.45
N GLU A 245 -20.42 -2.31 27.07
CA GLU A 245 -20.34 -0.91 26.66
C GLU A 245 -18.89 -0.42 26.65
N VAL A 246 -18.50 0.22 25.55
CA VAL A 246 -17.14 0.71 25.36
C VAL A 246 -17.06 2.13 25.95
N PRO A 247 -16.10 2.42 26.83
CA PRO A 247 -15.93 3.76 27.38
C PRO A 247 -15.62 4.80 26.28
N PRO A 248 -15.76 6.11 26.57
CA PRO A 248 -15.41 7.15 25.60
C PRO A 248 -13.90 7.14 25.32
N LEU A 249 -13.52 6.63 24.14
CA LEU A 249 -12.12 6.48 23.71
C LEU A 249 -11.65 7.54 22.69
N MET A 250 -12.58 8.35 22.16
CA MET A 250 -12.26 9.31 21.10
C MET A 250 -11.16 10.27 21.54
N GLY A 251 -10.14 10.46 20.71
CA GLY A 251 -8.98 11.29 20.99
C GLY A 251 -7.82 10.55 21.69
N MET A 252 -8.06 9.42 22.34
CA MET A 252 -7.01 8.64 23.02
C MET A 252 -6.13 7.88 22.03
N THR A 253 -4.90 7.59 22.41
CA THR A 253 -3.93 6.80 21.62
C THR A 253 -3.96 5.34 22.06
N LEU A 254 -4.06 4.42 21.10
CA LEU A 254 -3.95 2.98 21.34
C LEU A 254 -2.51 2.62 21.72
N THR A 255 -2.32 2.13 22.94
CA THR A 255 -1.00 1.85 23.52
C THR A 255 -0.63 0.37 23.55
N SER A 256 -1.62 -0.49 23.69
CA SER A 256 -1.41 -1.93 23.72
C SER A 256 -2.57 -2.67 23.08
N VAL A 257 -2.24 -3.78 22.43
CA VAL A 257 -3.19 -4.70 21.83
C VAL A 257 -2.74 -6.10 22.18
N SER A 258 -3.59 -6.88 22.82
CA SER A 258 -3.29 -8.28 23.12
C SER A 258 -4.51 -9.17 22.84
N MET A 259 -4.25 -10.30 22.20
CA MET A 259 -5.24 -11.36 22.01
C MET A 259 -4.84 -12.52 22.92
N THR A 260 -5.70 -12.85 23.88
CA THR A 260 -5.47 -13.93 24.86
C THR A 260 -6.60 -14.95 24.78
N LEU A 261 -6.39 -16.16 25.31
CA LEU A 261 -7.50 -17.10 25.48
C LEU A 261 -8.30 -16.74 26.74
N ALA A 262 -9.62 -16.73 26.62
CA ALA A 262 -10.54 -16.47 27.73
C ALA A 262 -10.53 -17.63 28.73
N LYS A 263 -11.08 -17.39 29.94
CA LYS A 263 -11.19 -18.41 30.98
C LYS A 263 -12.00 -19.61 30.46
N GLY A 264 -11.39 -20.79 30.47
CA GLY A 264 -11.95 -22.02 29.90
C GLY A 264 -11.46 -22.36 28.49
N PHE A 265 -10.56 -21.56 27.89
CA PHE A 265 -9.87 -21.82 26.62
C PHE A 265 -10.78 -22.01 25.39
N ARG A 266 -12.07 -21.65 25.49
CA ARG A 266 -13.04 -21.83 24.40
C ARG A 266 -13.11 -20.66 23.42
N TYR A 267 -12.68 -19.48 23.87
CA TYR A 267 -12.80 -18.26 23.08
C TYR A 267 -11.57 -17.38 23.23
N HIS A 268 -11.36 -16.51 22.24
CA HIS A 268 -10.37 -15.45 22.33
C HIS A 268 -10.95 -14.25 23.08
N ARG A 269 -10.07 -13.51 23.74
CA ARG A 269 -10.32 -12.25 24.43
C ARG A 269 -9.33 -11.21 23.91
N LEU A 270 -9.87 -10.13 23.38
CA LEU A 270 -9.09 -9.00 22.88
C LEU A 270 -9.06 -7.91 23.94
N THR A 271 -7.85 -7.47 24.32
CA THR A 271 -7.64 -6.34 25.21
C THR A 271 -6.97 -5.21 24.45
N LEU A 272 -7.55 -4.01 24.56
CA LEU A 272 -7.04 -2.78 23.97
C LEU A 272 -6.79 -1.76 25.08
N GLY A 273 -5.56 -1.27 25.18
CA GLY A 273 -5.20 -0.22 26.13
C GLY A 273 -5.08 1.15 25.47
N PHE A 274 -5.62 2.19 26.09
CA PHE A 274 -5.65 3.55 25.58
C PHE A 274 -5.13 4.55 26.61
N ASN A 275 -4.37 5.54 26.14
CA ASN A 275 -3.88 6.67 26.96
C ASN A 275 -4.25 8.00 26.31
N SER A 276 -4.46 9.03 27.13
CA SER A 276 -4.67 10.40 26.67
C SER A 276 -3.43 11.00 26.03
N ALA A 277 -2.24 10.49 26.40
CA ALA A 277 -0.97 10.90 25.82
C ALA A 277 -0.93 10.65 24.28
N PRO A 278 -0.30 11.56 23.51
CA PRO A 278 -0.23 11.44 22.05
C PRO A 278 0.80 10.40 21.57
N TYR A 279 1.58 9.79 22.46
CA TYR A 279 2.59 8.80 22.11
C TYR A 279 2.65 7.71 23.18
N THR A 280 2.98 6.49 22.77
CA THR A 280 3.27 5.42 23.72
C THR A 280 4.68 5.57 24.28
N THR A 281 4.80 5.63 25.59
CA THR A 281 6.04 5.36 26.30
C THR A 281 6.04 3.91 26.76
N LYS A 282 7.16 3.20 26.56
CA LYS A 282 7.28 1.80 26.99
C LYS A 282 7.14 1.72 28.51
N GLY A 283 6.35 0.76 29.00
CA GLY A 283 6.18 0.51 30.44
C GLY A 283 5.09 1.34 31.12
N VAL A 284 4.41 2.24 30.42
CA VAL A 284 3.25 2.95 30.98
C VAL A 284 2.00 2.09 30.85
N LEU A 285 1.30 1.93 31.98
CA LEU A 285 0.04 1.20 32.02
C LEU A 285 -1.06 1.96 31.25
N PRO A 286 -2.01 1.23 30.62
CA PRO A 286 -3.16 1.87 29.99
C PRO A 286 -4.01 2.66 30.98
N GLU A 287 -4.34 3.92 30.68
CA GLU A 287 -5.30 4.73 31.46
C GLU A 287 -6.71 4.16 31.35
N CYS A 288 -7.09 3.72 30.15
CA CYS A 288 -8.35 3.07 29.86
C CYS A 288 -8.10 1.74 29.15
N SER A 289 -8.74 0.67 29.60
CA SER A 289 -8.65 -0.65 28.96
C SER A 289 -10.03 -1.13 28.53
N VAL A 290 -10.12 -1.58 27.29
CA VAL A 290 -11.32 -2.21 26.73
C VAL A 290 -11.05 -3.69 26.56
N MET A 291 -11.92 -4.52 27.12
CA MET A 291 -11.86 -5.97 27.00
C MET A 291 -13.08 -6.46 26.23
N LEU A 292 -12.84 -7.17 25.13
CA LEU A 292 -13.87 -7.84 24.35
C LEU A 292 -13.70 -9.35 24.52
N ASP A 293 -14.70 -9.97 25.15
CA ASP A 293 -14.74 -11.41 25.37
C ASP A 293 -15.49 -12.14 24.26
N ALA A 294 -15.23 -13.45 24.15
CA ALA A 294 -15.85 -14.31 23.16
C ALA A 294 -15.65 -13.82 21.71
N VAL A 295 -14.43 -13.36 21.40
CA VAL A 295 -14.04 -12.89 20.07
C VAL A 295 -13.97 -14.06 19.09
N VAL A 296 -14.74 -13.94 18.01
CA VAL A 296 -14.83 -14.90 16.91
C VAL A 296 -13.87 -14.53 15.78
N GLY A 297 -13.65 -13.23 15.57
CA GLY A 297 -12.73 -12.74 14.56
C GLY A 297 -12.31 -11.29 14.79
N ALA A 298 -11.14 -10.95 14.28
CA ALA A 298 -10.65 -9.58 14.20
C ALA A 298 -10.10 -9.35 12.78
N LEU A 299 -10.37 -8.17 12.22
CA LEU A 299 -9.93 -7.78 10.89
C LEU A 299 -9.47 -6.32 10.92
N VAL A 300 -8.29 -6.05 10.38
CA VAL A 300 -7.79 -4.70 10.19
C VAL A 300 -8.06 -4.29 8.74
N CYS A 301 -8.96 -3.33 8.55
CA CYS A 301 -9.33 -2.81 7.24
C CYS A 301 -8.60 -1.50 6.94
N ASP A 302 -7.89 -1.46 5.82
CA ASP A 302 -7.46 -0.20 5.21
C ASP A 302 -8.63 0.55 4.59
N TRP A 303 -8.47 1.86 4.37
CA TRP A 303 -9.51 2.73 3.78
C TRP A 303 -9.97 2.30 2.39
N TRP A 304 -9.25 1.44 1.67
CA TRP A 304 -9.67 0.95 0.35
C TRP A 304 -10.34 -0.43 0.42
N HIS A 305 -10.32 -1.08 1.59
CA HIS A 305 -10.81 -2.44 1.76
C HIS A 305 -12.35 -2.50 1.63
N PRO A 306 -12.95 -3.49 0.94
CA PRO A 306 -14.40 -3.60 0.79
C PRO A 306 -15.17 -3.65 2.12
N ALA A 307 -14.64 -4.35 3.12
CA ALA A 307 -15.22 -4.39 4.46
C ALA A 307 -14.98 -3.11 5.29
N TYR A 308 -14.30 -2.10 4.74
CA TYR A 308 -14.18 -0.80 5.38
C TYR A 308 -15.53 -0.08 5.33
N PRO A 309 -16.07 0.38 6.46
CA PRO A 309 -17.38 1.01 6.50
C PRO A 309 -17.32 2.43 5.94
N HIS A 310 -17.79 2.58 4.71
CA HIS A 310 -17.78 3.85 3.99
C HIS A 310 -19.14 4.56 4.02
N GLY A 311 -19.23 5.59 4.87
CA GLY A 311 -20.40 6.44 5.00
C GLY A 311 -21.49 5.78 5.83
N GLU A 312 -21.93 6.49 6.88
CA GLU A 312 -22.91 6.10 7.89
C GLU A 312 -23.33 4.63 7.78
N VAL A 313 -22.55 3.74 8.41
CA VAL A 313 -23.24 2.82 9.32
C VAL A 313 -24.11 3.78 10.10
N LEU A 314 -25.43 3.82 9.84
CA LEU A 314 -26.42 4.49 10.67
C LEU A 314 -25.85 4.31 12.05
N LEU A 315 -25.23 5.35 12.63
CA LEU A 315 -24.52 5.19 13.89
C LEU A 315 -25.64 4.63 14.74
N PRO A 316 -25.58 3.34 15.14
CA PRO A 316 -26.69 2.77 15.86
C PRO A 316 -26.78 3.71 17.03
N ARG A 317 -27.91 4.45 17.10
CA ARG A 317 -28.07 5.55 18.03
C ARG A 317 -27.47 5.02 19.30
N GLN A 318 -26.35 5.61 19.74
CA GLN A 318 -26.09 5.55 21.16
C GLN A 318 -27.37 6.17 21.69
N GLU A 319 -28.24 5.33 22.26
CA GLU A 319 -29.23 5.87 23.17
C GLU A 319 -28.40 6.82 24.02
N PRO A 320 -28.72 8.13 23.99
CA PRO A 320 -27.88 9.12 24.65
C PRO A 320 -27.61 8.57 26.04
N PRO A 321 -26.36 8.61 26.54
CA PRO A 321 -26.07 8.06 27.86
C PRO A 321 -27.16 8.60 28.76
N LEU A 322 -28.00 7.71 29.28
CA LEU A 322 -29.04 8.10 30.22
C LEU A 322 -28.23 8.71 31.34
N LEU A 323 -28.15 10.04 31.34
CA LEU A 323 -27.60 10.81 32.43
C LEU A 323 -28.38 10.26 33.61
N LYS A 324 -27.73 9.44 34.44
CA LYS A 324 -28.39 8.73 35.54
C LYS A 324 -29.05 9.70 36.54
N ARG A 325 -28.81 11.00 36.38
CA ARG A 325 -29.57 12.16 36.83
C ARG A 325 -29.42 13.27 35.78
N ASN A 326 -30.50 13.96 35.41
CA ASN A 326 -30.34 15.23 34.70
C ASN A 326 -29.57 16.16 35.63
N PHE A 327 -28.58 16.87 35.09
CA PHE A 327 -27.80 17.87 35.82
C PHE A 327 -28.68 19.01 36.39
N PHE A 328 -29.94 19.11 35.93
CA PHE A 328 -30.94 20.09 36.36
C PHE A 328 -31.93 19.56 37.39
N ASP A 329 -31.87 18.27 37.76
CA ASP A 329 -32.65 17.74 38.88
C ASP A 329 -31.88 17.95 40.18
N GLU A 330 -31.63 19.21 40.53
CA GLU A 330 -31.35 19.60 41.92
C GLU A 330 -32.68 19.96 42.60
N ASP A 331 -33.04 19.09 43.55
CA ASP A 331 -33.84 19.32 44.74
C ASP A 331 -34.66 20.63 44.79
N ARG A 332 -35.94 20.53 44.40
CA ARG A 332 -37.00 21.32 45.02
C ARG A 332 -37.67 20.48 46.08
N SER A 333 -37.11 20.49 47.29
CA SER A 333 -37.84 20.19 48.52
C SER A 333 -38.12 21.48 49.26
#